data_AF-A0A847QFX9-F1
#
_entry.id   AF-A0A847QFX9-F1
#
_cell.length_a   1.000
_cell.length_b   1.000
_cell.length_c   1.000
_cell.angle_alpha   90.00
_cell.angle_beta   90.00
_cell.angle_gamma   90.00
#
_symmetry.space_group_name_H-M   'P 1'
#
loop_
_entity.id
_entity.type
_entity.pdbx_description
1 polymer ?
#
loop_
_entity_poly.entity_id
_entity_poly.type
_entity_poly.pdbx_seq_one_letter_code
_entity_poly.pdbx_strand_id
1 'polypeptide(L)' 'MQPAVRHGLREINTQNTRHVLIEVALMSYLMGMGFDCRTAKAIVETWESDENLLNDGVLCE' A
#
# COMPACT_ATOMS: atom_id res chain seq x y z
N MET A 1 -5.78 -11.15 -6.51
CA MET A 1 -6.54 -9.90 -6.76
C MET A 1 -7.73 -9.69 -5.82
N GLN A 2 -8.65 -10.65 -5.67
CA GLN A 2 -9.81 -10.48 -4.76
C GLN A 2 -9.49 -10.04 -3.31
N PRO A 3 -8.40 -10.46 -2.65
CA PRO A 3 -8.07 -9.97 -1.30
C PRO A 3 -7.58 -8.51 -1.28
N ALA A 4 -6.80 -8.07 -2.27
CA ALA A 4 -6.32 -6.68 -2.37
C ALA A 4 -7.45 -5.69 -2.63
N VAL A 5 -8.39 -6.06 -3.52
CA VAL A 5 -9.57 -5.23 -3.80
C VAL A 5 -10.47 -5.09 -2.55
N ARG A 6 -10.61 -6.16 -1.77
CA ARG A 6 -11.41 -6.12 -0.53
C ARG A 6 -10.72 -5.34 0.60
N HIS A 7 -9.38 -5.35 0.63
CA HIS A 7 -8.63 -4.50 1.54
C HIS A 7 -8.83 -3.02 1.17
N GLY A 8 -8.61 -2.67 -0.10
CA GLY A 8 -8.79 -1.30 -0.56
C GLY A 8 -10.22 -0.78 -0.37
N LEU A 9 -11.26 -1.59 -0.60
CA LEU A 9 -12.64 -1.16 -0.36
C LEU A 9 -12.94 -0.84 1.11
N ARG A 10 -12.21 -1.46 2.06
CA ARG A 10 -12.33 -1.20 3.49
C ARG A 10 -11.56 0.07 3.89
N GLU A 11 -10.41 0.31 3.29
CA GLU A 11 -9.58 1.50 3.53
C GLU A 11 -10.17 2.77 2.89
N ILE A 12 -10.87 2.69 1.76
CA ILE A 12 -11.48 3.86 1.07
C ILE A 12 -12.48 4.63 1.95
N ASN A 13 -13.07 3.95 2.93
CA ASN A 13 -14.04 4.56 3.84
C ASN A 13 -13.37 5.27 5.03
N THR A 14 -12.05 5.11 5.18
CA THR A 14 -11.26 5.55 6.36
C THR A 14 -10.07 6.43 5.98
N GLN A 15 -9.51 6.24 4.79
CA GLN A 15 -8.37 6.96 4.23
C GLN A 15 -8.71 7.65 2.89
N ASN A 16 -7.81 8.52 2.44
CA ASN A 16 -7.93 9.23 1.16
C ASN A 16 -7.93 8.23 -0.01
N THR A 17 -8.93 8.29 -0.89
CA THR A 17 -9.12 7.38 -2.05
C THR A 17 -7.87 7.21 -2.92
N ARG A 18 -7.01 8.24 -2.97
CA ARG A 18 -5.73 8.20 -3.67
C ARG A 18 -4.75 7.18 -3.08
N HIS A 19 -4.61 7.11 -1.75
CA HIS A 19 -3.70 6.16 -1.10
C HIS A 19 -4.09 4.73 -1.39
N VAL A 20 -5.39 4.44 -1.27
CA VAL A 20 -5.93 3.11 -1.52
C VAL A 20 -5.69 2.64 -2.96
N LEU A 21 -5.86 3.53 -3.94
CA LEU A 21 -5.60 3.19 -5.34
C LEU A 21 -4.12 2.89 -5.59
N ILE A 22 -3.21 3.64 -4.97
CA ILE A 22 -1.77 3.42 -5.06
C ILE A 22 -1.40 2.08 -4.41
N GLU A 23 -1.91 1.81 -3.21
CA GLU A 23 -1.67 0.56 -2.47
C GLU A 23 -2.12 -0.66 -3.29
N VAL A 24 -3.33 -0.62 -3.84
CA VAL A 24 -3.88 -1.70 -4.68
C VAL A 24 -3.07 -1.89 -5.97
N ALA A 25 -2.59 -0.80 -6.59
CA ALA A 25 -1.75 -0.88 -7.78
C ALA A 25 -0.39 -1.51 -7.49
N LEU A 26 0.27 -1.10 -6.40
CA LEU A 26 1.57 -1.64 -5.98
C LEU A 26 1.48 -3.10 -5.55
N MET A 27 0.46 -3.45 -4.77
CA MET A 27 0.18 -4.86 -4.42
C MET A 27 -0.06 -5.70 -5.67
N SER A 28 -0.79 -5.18 -6.66
CA SER A 28 -1.05 -5.90 -7.92
C SER A 28 0.22 -6.11 -8.74
N TYR A 29 1.12 -5.13 -8.77
CA TYR A 29 2.43 -5.24 -9.42
C TYR A 29 3.30 -6.31 -8.75
N LEU A 30 3.41 -6.29 -7.43
CA LEU A 30 4.17 -7.28 -6.65
C LEU A 30 3.61 -8.69 -6.84
N MET A 31 2.28 -8.84 -6.84
CA MET A 31 1.65 -10.11 -7.15
C MET A 31 1.97 -10.60 -8.57
N GLY A 32 2.08 -9.69 -9.55
CA GLY A 32 2.49 -10.00 -10.92
C GLY A 32 3.95 -10.46 -11.04
N MET A 33 4.81 -10.06 -10.10
CA MET A 33 6.21 -10.52 -10.00
C MET A 33 6.35 -11.87 -9.27
N GLY A 34 5.25 -12.44 -8.76
CA GLY A 34 5.24 -13.75 -8.10
C GLY A 34 5.21 -13.69 -6.57
N PHE A 35 5.09 -12.51 -5.96
CA PHE A 35 4.88 -12.40 -4.51
C PHE A 35 3.45 -12.80 -4.14
N ASP A 36 3.28 -13.46 -3.00
CA ASP A 36 1.94 -13.71 -2.45
C ASP A 36 1.35 -12.40 -1.89
N CYS A 37 0.01 -12.37 -1.75
CA CYS A 37 -0.70 -11.16 -1.34
C CYS A 37 -0.29 -10.63 0.05
N ARG A 38 0.17 -11.49 0.97
CA ARG A 38 0.57 -11.09 2.31
C ARG A 38 1.95 -10.44 2.27
N THR A 39 2.87 -11.02 1.50
CA THR A 39 4.20 -10.44 1.26
C THR A 39 4.08 -9.11 0.52
N ALA A 40 3.25 -9.04 -0.53
CA ALA A 40 3.00 -7.80 -1.27
C ALA A 40 2.45 -6.69 -0.36
N LYS A 41 1.49 -7.01 0.52
CA LYS A 41 0.95 -6.06 1.50
C LYS A 41 2.04 -5.55 2.46
N ALA A 42 2.82 -6.46 3.04
CA ALA A 42 3.87 -6.09 3.99
C ALA A 42 4.91 -5.15 3.37
N ILE A 43 5.31 -5.37 2.11
CA ILE A 43 6.22 -4.48 1.40
C ILE A 43 5.62 -3.09 1.24
N VAL A 44 4.36 -2.99 0.80
CA VAL A 44 3.71 -1.69 0.60
C VAL A 44 3.53 -0.93 1.93
N GLU A 45 3.16 -1.62 3.01
CA GLU A 45 3.07 -1.03 4.36
C GLU A 45 4.43 -0.49 4.87
N THR A 46 5.55 -1.10 4.47
CA THR A 46 6.88 -0.55 4.82
C THR A 46 7.18 0.76 4.10
N TRP A 47 6.70 0.94 2.86
CA TRP A 47 6.90 2.18 2.11
C TRP A 47 6.01 3.32 2.62
N GLU A 48 4.81 3.01 3.09
CA GLU A 48 3.91 3.98 3.71
C GLU A 48 4.48 4.52 5.04
N SER A 49 5.21 3.68 5.79
CA SER A 49 5.94 4.11 6.99
C SER A 49 7.08 5.07 6.65
N ASP A 50 7.77 4.85 5.53
CA ASP A 50 8.83 5.72 5.01
C ASP A 50 8.25 7.06 4.52
N GLU A 51 7.14 7.05 3.75
CA GLU A 51 6.45 8.26 3.31
C GLU A 51 5.88 9.07 4.48
N ASN A 52 5.29 8.41 5.48
CA ASN A 52 4.84 9.12 6.68
C ASN A 52 6.02 9.73 7.43
N LEU A 53 7.16 9.04 7.56
CA LEU A 53 8.37 9.59 8.20
C LEU A 53 9.01 10.75 7.40
N LEU A 54 8.99 10.68 6.06
CA LEU A 54 9.40 11.78 5.18
C LEU A 54 8.46 12.98 5.32
N ASN A 55 7.15 12.74 5.32
CA ASN A 55 6.13 13.80 5.40
C ASN A 55 6.04 14.43 6.80
N ASP A 56 6.41 13.68 7.86
CA ASP A 56 6.56 14.16 9.24
C ASP A 56 7.93 14.86 9.46
N GLY A 57 8.77 14.93 8.42
CA GLY A 57 10.08 15.61 8.45
C GLY A 57 11.16 14.90 9.27
N VAL A 58 10.95 13.62 9.60
CA VAL A 58 11.88 12.80 10.38
C VAL A 58 13.01 12.25 9.50
N LEU A 59 12.72 12.00 8.22
CA LEU A 59 13.71 11.65 7.21
C LEU A 59 13.97 12.89 6.35
N CYS A 60 15.22 13.38 6.33
CA CYS A 60 15.64 14.40 5.38
C CYS A 60 15.96 13.75 4.04
N GLU A 61 15.55 14.43 2.96
CA GLU A 61 15.79 14.06 1.55
C GLU A 61 17.28 13.86 1.20
#